data_AF-A0A3D4BBG8-F1
#
_entry.id   AF-A0A3D4BBG8-F1
#
_cell.length_a   1.000
_cell.length_b   1.000
_cell.length_c   1.000
_cell.angle_alpha   90.00
_cell.angle_beta   90.00
_cell.angle_gamma   90.00
#
_symmetry.space_group_name_H-M   'P 1'
#
loop_
_entity.id
_entity.type
_entity.pdbx_description
1 polymer ?
#
loop_
_entity_poly.entity_id
_entity_poly.type
_entity_poly.pdbx_seq_one_letter_code
_entity_poly.pdbx_strand_id
1 'polypeptide(L)'
;MPDYTSLVPQYTFPDTLDEQELALATNPLMQRLIASRKAYAGDPHRPIYHYINPEGMLNDPNGLCYWQGHWHLFYQAYPPEDTRQHWGHAISEDLVHWRDLPYCIYPDPEDKCFSGATLVEQDQVVAMYHGTAVGNMVAVSSDPLLLNWQKVANKAVIPIKSTDGSALPYRVFDPCIWKKDGMYYSLSAGTKPEGPAGKPVRANFLFRSADLEHWEYLHPFVEDDAYTLVGDDGACPYFWPIGDRH
;
A
#
# COMPACT_ATOMS: atom_id res chain seq x y z
N MET A 1 -4.72 -1.07 24.32
CA MET A 1 -4.45 -0.34 23.07
C MET A 1 -5.79 0.07 22.49
N PRO A 2 -5.89 1.19 21.76
CA PRO A 2 -7.11 1.51 21.01
C PRO A 2 -7.47 0.35 20.06
N ASP A 3 -8.77 0.10 19.91
CA ASP A 3 -9.29 -0.83 18.91
C ASP A 3 -9.34 -0.10 17.57
N TYR A 4 -8.57 -0.59 16.60
CA TYR A 4 -8.47 0.01 15.28
C TYR A 4 -9.22 -0.77 14.20
N THR A 5 -10.01 -1.78 14.58
CA THR A 5 -10.83 -2.56 13.65
C THR A 5 -11.64 -1.64 12.73
N SER A 6 -11.53 -1.86 11.41
CA SER A 6 -12.29 -1.10 10.41
C SER A 6 -13.80 -1.21 10.63
N LEU A 7 -14.51 -0.11 10.41
CA LEU A 7 -15.99 -0.08 10.40
C LEU A 7 -16.58 -0.53 9.05
N VAL A 8 -15.74 -0.73 8.03
CA VAL A 8 -16.16 -1.11 6.69
C VAL A 8 -16.46 -2.62 6.66
N PRO A 9 -17.60 -3.05 6.07
CA PRO A 9 -17.87 -4.47 5.87
C PRO A 9 -16.75 -5.16 5.09
N GLN A 10 -16.23 -6.25 5.65
CA GLN A 10 -15.26 -7.12 5.00
C GLN A 10 -15.97 -8.34 4.40
N TYR A 11 -15.51 -8.77 3.24
CA TYR A 11 -16.03 -9.93 2.52
C TYR A 11 -14.88 -10.89 2.23
N THR A 12 -15.15 -12.18 2.31
CA THR A 12 -14.22 -13.23 1.87
C THR A 12 -14.71 -13.77 0.54
N PHE A 13 -13.79 -13.97 -0.39
CA PHE A 13 -14.09 -14.41 -1.74
C PHE A 13 -13.56 -15.83 -1.98
N PRO A 14 -14.19 -16.62 -2.88
CA PRO A 14 -13.70 -17.92 -3.28
C PRO A 14 -12.29 -17.87 -3.93
N ASP A 15 -11.68 -19.04 -4.10
CA ASP A 15 -10.29 -19.17 -4.59
C ASP A 15 -10.18 -19.35 -6.11
N THR A 16 -11.30 -19.39 -6.84
CA THR A 16 -11.32 -19.53 -8.31
C THR A 16 -11.92 -18.30 -8.98
N LEU A 17 -11.42 -17.94 -10.17
CA LEU A 17 -11.83 -16.73 -10.88
C LEU A 17 -13.34 -16.72 -11.16
N ASP A 18 -13.90 -17.82 -11.67
CA ASP A 18 -15.33 -17.91 -12.00
C ASP A 18 -16.22 -17.71 -10.76
N GLU A 19 -15.83 -18.27 -9.62
CA GLU A 19 -16.57 -18.13 -8.37
C GLU A 19 -16.40 -16.72 -7.76
N GLN A 20 -15.23 -16.08 -7.93
CA GLN A 20 -15.01 -14.69 -7.53
C GLN A 20 -15.89 -13.74 -8.34
N GLU A 21 -15.96 -13.91 -9.66
CA GLU A 21 -16.83 -13.10 -10.52
C GLU A 21 -18.31 -13.25 -10.13
N LEU A 22 -18.74 -14.49 -9.82
CA LEU A 22 -20.11 -14.75 -9.35
C LEU A 22 -20.39 -14.06 -8.00
N ALA A 23 -19.44 -14.11 -7.06
CA ALA A 23 -19.55 -13.44 -5.78
C ALA A 23 -19.60 -11.91 -5.93
N LEU A 24 -18.71 -11.34 -6.75
CA LEU A 24 -18.64 -9.90 -7.04
C LEU A 24 -19.94 -9.36 -7.68
N ALA A 25 -20.58 -10.14 -8.55
CA ALA A 25 -21.82 -9.74 -9.22
C ALA A 25 -22.96 -9.40 -8.24
N THR A 26 -23.00 -10.04 -7.07
CA THR A 26 -24.03 -9.81 -6.04
C THR A 26 -23.50 -9.09 -4.80
N ASN A 27 -22.21 -8.76 -4.77
CA ASN A 27 -21.58 -8.16 -3.60
C ASN A 27 -22.17 -6.76 -3.30
N PRO A 28 -22.64 -6.47 -2.08
CA PRO A 28 -23.26 -5.18 -1.75
C PRO A 28 -22.35 -3.98 -1.93
N LEU A 29 -21.05 -4.12 -1.63
CA LEU A 29 -20.07 -3.06 -1.85
C LEU A 29 -19.94 -2.79 -3.36
N MET A 30 -19.85 -3.83 -4.20
CA MET A 30 -19.81 -3.64 -5.65
C MET A 30 -21.04 -2.90 -6.18
N GLN A 31 -22.24 -3.25 -5.71
CA GLN A 31 -23.47 -2.54 -6.08
C GLN A 31 -23.44 -1.06 -5.67
N ARG A 32 -22.85 -0.76 -4.49
CA ARG A 32 -22.65 0.62 -4.03
C ARG A 32 -21.67 1.39 -4.93
N LEU A 33 -20.53 0.80 -5.27
CA LEU A 33 -19.52 1.47 -6.11
C LEU A 33 -20.10 1.80 -7.50
N ILE A 34 -20.86 0.87 -8.09
CA ILE A 34 -21.60 1.08 -9.35
C ILE A 34 -22.61 2.22 -9.22
N ALA A 35 -23.38 2.26 -8.13
CA ALA A 35 -24.34 3.34 -7.88
C ALA A 35 -23.64 4.69 -7.73
N SER A 36 -22.49 4.73 -7.05
CA SER A 36 -21.70 5.95 -6.87
C SER A 36 -21.15 6.48 -8.20
N ARG A 37 -20.58 5.60 -9.04
CA ARG A 37 -20.17 5.93 -10.42
C ARG A 37 -21.31 6.57 -11.21
N LYS A 38 -22.51 6.00 -11.12
CA LYS A 38 -23.71 6.51 -11.79
C LYS A 38 -24.15 7.87 -11.26
N ALA A 39 -24.05 8.10 -9.95
CA ALA A 39 -24.42 9.37 -9.33
C ALA A 39 -23.51 10.53 -9.80
N TYR A 40 -22.25 10.25 -10.08
CA TYR A 40 -21.29 11.22 -10.62
C TYR A 40 -21.28 11.31 -12.17
N ALA A 41 -22.15 10.56 -12.86
CA ALA A 41 -22.20 10.59 -14.31
C ALA A 41 -22.64 11.98 -14.80
N GLY A 42 -21.78 12.64 -15.58
CA GLY A 42 -22.04 13.98 -16.12
C GLY A 42 -21.50 15.15 -15.29
N ASP A 43 -20.80 14.88 -14.18
CA ASP A 43 -20.04 15.92 -13.48
C ASP A 43 -18.95 16.51 -14.42
N PRO A 44 -19.00 17.81 -14.77
CA PRO A 44 -18.06 18.42 -15.70
C PRO A 44 -16.63 18.54 -15.14
N HIS A 45 -16.45 18.37 -13.83
CA HIS A 45 -15.15 18.43 -13.16
C HIS A 45 -14.53 17.05 -12.94
N ARG A 46 -15.29 15.98 -13.20
CA ARG A 46 -14.80 14.62 -13.00
C ARG A 46 -14.05 14.14 -14.24
N PRO A 47 -12.78 13.71 -14.13
CA PRO A 47 -12.02 13.17 -15.26
C PRO A 47 -12.73 11.97 -15.88
N ILE A 48 -12.74 11.90 -17.22
CA ILE A 48 -13.42 10.83 -17.98
C ILE A 48 -12.46 9.81 -18.61
N TYR A 49 -11.14 10.07 -18.57
CA TYR A 49 -10.11 9.21 -19.19
C TYR A 49 -8.89 8.97 -18.30
N HIS A 50 -8.94 9.40 -17.04
CA HIS A 50 -8.00 9.00 -15.99
C HIS A 50 -8.75 8.16 -14.97
N TYR A 51 -8.06 7.22 -14.33
CA TYR A 51 -8.65 6.53 -13.19
C TYR A 51 -9.02 7.54 -12.09
N ILE A 52 -10.22 7.38 -11.56
CA ILE A 52 -10.71 8.10 -10.38
C ILE A 52 -11.57 7.14 -9.59
N ASN A 53 -11.40 7.08 -8.27
CA ASN A 53 -12.14 6.21 -7.35
C ASN A 53 -13.67 6.40 -7.45
N PRO A 54 -14.47 5.35 -7.23
CA PRO A 54 -15.93 5.42 -7.31
C PRO A 54 -16.57 6.32 -6.24
N GLU A 55 -16.01 6.43 -5.04
CA GLU A 55 -16.57 7.17 -3.89
C GLU A 55 -15.48 7.68 -2.95
N GLY A 56 -15.77 8.76 -2.20
CA GLY A 56 -14.87 9.32 -1.20
C GLY A 56 -13.70 10.12 -1.80
N MET A 57 -12.63 10.27 -1.03
CA MET A 57 -11.39 10.90 -1.47
C MET A 57 -10.46 9.88 -2.14
N LEU A 58 -9.55 10.37 -2.99
CA LEU A 58 -8.48 9.61 -3.62
C LEU A 58 -7.17 10.36 -3.41
N ASN A 59 -6.18 9.66 -2.85
CA ASN A 59 -4.81 10.16 -2.76
C ASN A 59 -3.89 9.21 -3.53
N ASP A 60 -2.81 8.77 -2.88
CA ASP A 60 -1.69 8.10 -3.51
C ASP A 60 -2.13 6.81 -4.22
N PRO A 61 -1.64 6.55 -5.45
CA PRO A 61 -1.66 5.22 -6.01
C PRO A 61 -0.72 4.31 -5.20
N ASN A 62 -1.13 3.08 -4.98
CA ASN A 62 -0.37 2.06 -4.27
C ASN A 62 -0.24 0.81 -5.13
N GLY A 63 0.90 0.11 -4.99
CA GLY A 63 1.03 -1.29 -5.43
C GLY A 63 0.61 -1.64 -6.86
N LEU A 64 0.87 -0.78 -7.86
CA LEU A 64 0.56 -1.14 -9.25
C LEU A 64 1.34 -2.41 -9.65
N CYS A 65 0.63 -3.47 -10.04
CA CYS A 65 1.23 -4.73 -10.42
C CYS A 65 0.44 -5.46 -11.51
N TYR A 66 1.05 -6.50 -12.10
CA TYR A 66 0.38 -7.38 -13.05
C TYR A 66 0.30 -8.79 -12.47
N TRP A 67 -0.91 -9.33 -12.36
CA TRP A 67 -1.20 -10.62 -11.76
C TRP A 67 -2.30 -11.34 -12.52
N GLN A 68 -2.10 -12.63 -12.80
CA GLN A 68 -3.09 -13.52 -13.42
C GLN A 68 -3.91 -12.92 -14.58
N GLY A 69 -3.27 -12.16 -15.47
CA GLY A 69 -3.93 -11.60 -16.67
C GLY A 69 -4.37 -10.14 -16.54
N HIS A 70 -4.34 -9.56 -15.34
CA HIS A 70 -4.81 -8.21 -15.07
C HIS A 70 -3.72 -7.31 -14.50
N TRP A 71 -3.78 -6.02 -14.84
CA TRP A 71 -3.15 -4.95 -14.08
C TRP A 71 -4.01 -4.66 -12.85
N HIS A 72 -3.42 -4.60 -11.67
CA HIS A 72 -4.06 -4.24 -10.42
C HIS A 72 -3.53 -2.88 -9.98
N LEU A 73 -4.43 -1.92 -9.78
CA LEU A 73 -4.16 -0.62 -9.19
C LEU A 73 -4.76 -0.58 -7.80
N PHE A 74 -3.92 -0.35 -6.80
CA PHE A 74 -4.37 0.00 -5.46
C PHE A 74 -4.23 1.49 -5.22
N TYR A 75 -4.89 2.02 -4.20
CA TYR A 75 -4.83 3.44 -3.86
C TYR A 75 -5.32 3.70 -2.44
N GLN A 76 -4.91 4.82 -1.84
CA GLN A 76 -5.50 5.27 -0.59
C GLN A 76 -6.99 5.64 -0.78
N ALA A 77 -7.86 4.81 -0.21
CA ALA A 77 -9.30 4.97 -0.25
C ALA A 77 -9.85 5.47 1.08
N TYR A 78 -10.99 6.17 1.01
CA TYR A 78 -11.70 6.75 2.14
C TYR A 78 -13.17 6.30 2.15
N PRO A 79 -13.45 5.09 2.67
CA PRO A 79 -14.81 4.56 2.73
C PRO A 79 -15.76 5.46 3.54
N PRO A 80 -17.04 5.58 3.16
CA PRO A 80 -18.00 6.41 3.89
C PRO A 80 -18.23 5.99 5.35
N GLU A 81 -18.14 4.69 5.64
CA GLU A 81 -18.29 4.14 6.99
C GLU A 81 -17.10 4.44 7.91
N ASP A 82 -15.92 4.62 7.31
CA ASP A 82 -14.67 4.79 8.03
C ASP A 82 -13.75 5.73 7.25
N THR A 83 -13.61 6.97 7.76
CA THR A 83 -12.84 8.02 7.09
C THR A 83 -11.32 7.84 7.21
N ARG A 84 -10.87 6.71 7.78
CA ARG A 84 -9.46 6.30 7.82
C ARG A 84 -9.06 5.66 6.49
N GLN A 85 -7.78 5.80 6.14
CA GLN A 85 -7.25 5.24 4.89
C GLN A 85 -7.32 3.72 4.88
N HIS A 86 -7.87 3.21 3.79
CA HIS A 86 -7.83 1.82 3.37
C HIS A 86 -7.05 1.72 2.06
N TRP A 87 -6.74 0.51 1.60
CA TRP A 87 -6.40 0.31 0.19
C TRP A 87 -7.67 0.00 -0.60
N GLY A 88 -8.00 0.85 -1.56
CA GLY A 88 -8.93 0.56 -2.63
C GLY A 88 -8.27 -0.20 -3.77
N HIS A 89 -9.08 -0.74 -4.67
CA HIS A 89 -8.63 -1.67 -5.69
C HIS A 89 -9.42 -1.53 -6.98
N ALA A 90 -8.71 -1.50 -8.11
CA ALA A 90 -9.27 -1.65 -9.44
C ALA A 90 -8.36 -2.53 -10.30
N ILE A 91 -8.94 -3.13 -11.35
CA ILE A 91 -8.18 -3.90 -12.33
C ILE A 91 -8.38 -3.40 -13.76
N SER A 92 -7.44 -3.70 -14.64
CA SER A 92 -7.50 -3.39 -16.06
C SER A 92 -6.79 -4.45 -16.89
N GLU A 93 -7.24 -4.69 -18.12
CA GLU A 93 -6.53 -5.53 -19.08
C GLU A 93 -5.55 -4.72 -19.95
N ASP A 94 -5.72 -3.39 -20.02
CA ASP A 94 -5.05 -2.53 -21.00
C ASP A 94 -4.49 -1.21 -20.43
N LEU A 95 -4.53 -1.02 -19.10
CA LEU A 95 -4.15 0.20 -18.38
C LEU A 95 -5.03 1.43 -18.66
N VAL A 96 -6.10 1.29 -19.45
CA VAL A 96 -6.98 2.39 -19.86
C VAL A 96 -8.39 2.17 -19.31
N HIS A 97 -8.95 0.97 -19.48
CA HIS A 97 -10.28 0.62 -19.03
C HIS A 97 -10.17 -0.09 -17.68
N TRP A 98 -10.66 0.58 -16.63
CA TRP A 98 -10.57 0.10 -15.25
C TRP A 98 -11.92 -0.38 -14.74
N ARG A 99 -11.92 -1.53 -14.07
CA ARG A 99 -13.05 -2.10 -13.32
C ARG A 99 -12.75 -1.98 -11.83
N ASP A 100 -13.64 -1.32 -11.09
CA ASP A 100 -13.55 -1.24 -9.64
C ASP A 100 -13.68 -2.64 -9.01
N LEU A 101 -12.95 -2.87 -7.92
CA LEU A 101 -13.05 -4.05 -7.05
C LEU A 101 -13.31 -3.61 -5.60
N PRO A 102 -13.69 -4.54 -4.70
CA PRO A 102 -13.80 -4.26 -3.26
C PRO A 102 -12.52 -3.67 -2.66
N TYR A 103 -12.64 -2.97 -1.53
CA TYR A 103 -11.47 -2.59 -0.73
C TYR A 103 -10.67 -3.84 -0.32
N CYS A 104 -9.35 -3.74 -0.24
CA CYS A 104 -8.48 -4.91 -0.09
C CYS A 104 -7.69 -4.97 1.23
N ILE A 105 -7.16 -3.84 1.71
CA ILE A 105 -6.42 -3.78 3.00
C ILE A 105 -7.12 -2.79 3.95
N TYR A 106 -7.50 -3.31 5.11
CA TYR A 106 -8.31 -2.64 6.12
C TYR A 106 -7.48 -2.35 7.39
N PRO A 107 -7.67 -1.22 8.10
CA PRO A 107 -7.01 -0.98 9.38
C PRO A 107 -7.31 -2.07 10.42
N ASP A 108 -6.24 -2.65 10.99
CA ASP A 108 -6.16 -3.51 12.18
C ASP A 108 -4.85 -4.34 12.12
N PRO A 109 -3.82 -4.10 12.96
CA PRO A 109 -3.79 -3.32 14.20
C PRO A 109 -3.35 -1.85 14.02
N GLU A 110 -3.11 -1.39 12.81
CA GLU A 110 -2.80 0.00 12.48
C GLU A 110 -4.03 0.89 12.55
N ASP A 111 -3.83 2.20 12.82
CA ASP A 111 -4.93 3.16 12.77
C ASP A 111 -5.41 3.40 11.32
N LYS A 112 -4.48 3.48 10.35
CA LYS A 112 -4.73 3.76 8.93
C LYS A 112 -3.76 2.98 8.06
N CYS A 113 -4.23 2.50 6.92
CA CYS A 113 -3.41 1.87 5.86
C CYS A 113 -2.87 2.97 4.93
N PHE A 114 -1.65 3.45 5.18
CA PHE A 114 -0.98 4.43 4.33
C PHE A 114 -0.31 3.76 3.13
N SER A 115 0.41 4.57 2.35
CA SER A 115 0.98 4.18 1.06
C SER A 115 2.02 3.08 1.16
N GLY A 116 2.24 2.45 0.03
CA GLY A 116 3.17 1.35 -0.12
C GLY A 116 3.23 0.83 -1.55
N ALA A 117 3.98 -0.25 -1.71
CA ALA A 117 4.21 -0.92 -2.99
C ALA A 117 3.89 -2.42 -2.90
N THR A 118 3.82 -3.05 -4.06
CA THR A 118 3.65 -4.49 -4.18
C THR A 118 4.85 -5.13 -4.87
N LEU A 119 5.13 -6.38 -4.52
CA LEU A 119 6.05 -7.26 -5.20
C LEU A 119 5.26 -8.49 -5.67
N VAL A 120 5.28 -8.74 -6.98
CA VAL A 120 4.72 -9.97 -7.56
C VAL A 120 5.76 -11.07 -7.43
N GLU A 121 5.37 -12.18 -6.81
CA GLU A 121 6.11 -13.43 -6.81
C GLU A 121 5.42 -14.46 -7.72
N GLN A 122 5.99 -15.67 -7.80
CA GLN A 122 5.47 -16.70 -8.70
C GLN A 122 4.05 -17.16 -8.31
N ASP A 123 3.75 -17.21 -7.01
CA ASP A 123 2.55 -17.83 -6.45
C ASP A 123 1.69 -16.88 -5.61
N GLN A 124 2.14 -15.65 -5.40
CA GLN A 124 1.45 -14.64 -4.61
C GLN A 124 1.90 -13.22 -4.96
N VAL A 125 1.14 -12.25 -4.47
CA VAL A 125 1.51 -10.84 -4.45
C VAL A 125 1.71 -10.41 -3.00
N VAL A 126 2.84 -9.75 -2.75
CA VAL A 126 3.20 -9.18 -1.45
C VAL A 126 2.93 -7.69 -1.50
N ALA A 127 2.14 -7.15 -0.58
CA ALA A 127 1.99 -5.72 -0.35
C ALA A 127 2.80 -5.32 0.88
N MET A 128 3.66 -4.33 0.76
CA MET A 128 4.32 -3.67 1.88
C MET A 128 3.85 -2.23 1.97
N TYR A 129 3.37 -1.82 3.13
CA TYR A 129 2.71 -0.52 3.31
C TYR A 129 2.97 0.06 4.69
N HIS A 130 2.71 1.35 4.88
CA HIS A 130 2.82 1.98 6.19
C HIS A 130 1.53 1.84 6.99
N GLY A 131 1.55 1.12 8.12
CA GLY A 131 0.47 1.12 9.10
C GLY A 131 0.70 2.22 10.13
N THR A 132 -0.14 3.25 10.14
CA THR A 132 0.02 4.33 11.11
C THR A 132 -0.13 3.82 12.54
N ALA A 133 0.56 4.49 13.49
CA ALA A 133 0.70 4.10 14.89
C ALA A 133 1.52 2.82 15.18
N VAL A 134 1.77 1.96 14.19
CA VAL A 134 2.49 0.67 14.39
C VAL A 134 3.80 0.56 13.61
N GLY A 135 3.86 1.04 12.36
CA GLY A 135 5.02 0.95 11.47
C GLY A 135 4.72 0.24 10.16
N ASN A 136 5.75 -0.18 9.43
CA ASN A 136 5.51 -0.82 8.13
C ASN A 136 4.99 -2.25 8.32
N MET A 137 3.96 -2.56 7.56
CA MET A 137 3.21 -3.79 7.54
C MET A 137 3.51 -4.54 6.24
N VAL A 138 3.32 -5.86 6.27
CA VAL A 138 3.29 -6.69 5.06
C VAL A 138 1.99 -7.47 5.04
N ALA A 139 1.38 -7.60 3.88
CA ALA A 139 0.24 -8.48 3.62
C ALA A 139 0.48 -9.27 2.32
N VAL A 140 -0.16 -10.43 2.21
CA VAL A 140 -0.05 -11.31 1.03
C VAL A 140 -1.42 -11.71 0.52
N SER A 141 -1.52 -11.92 -0.78
CA SER A 141 -2.71 -12.44 -1.47
C SER A 141 -2.25 -13.29 -2.66
N SER A 142 -2.98 -14.36 -2.95
CA SER A 142 -2.67 -15.29 -4.06
C SER A 142 -3.88 -15.63 -4.93
N ASP A 143 -5.07 -15.14 -4.55
CA ASP A 143 -6.29 -15.43 -5.27
C ASP A 143 -6.34 -14.66 -6.61
N PRO A 144 -7.10 -15.14 -7.61
CA PRO A 144 -7.00 -14.64 -8.99
C PRO A 144 -7.19 -13.13 -9.14
N LEU A 145 -8.11 -12.54 -8.38
CA LEU A 145 -8.38 -11.11 -8.41
C LEU A 145 -7.76 -10.31 -7.27
N LEU A 146 -6.91 -10.92 -6.42
CA LEU A 146 -6.30 -10.30 -5.22
C LEU A 146 -7.32 -9.67 -4.25
N LEU A 147 -8.40 -10.38 -3.98
CA LEU A 147 -9.50 -9.94 -3.12
C LEU A 147 -9.30 -10.35 -1.66
N ASN A 148 -8.50 -11.39 -1.39
CA ASN A 148 -8.29 -11.91 -0.05
C ASN A 148 -6.85 -11.64 0.41
N TRP A 149 -6.68 -10.61 1.26
CA TRP A 149 -5.38 -10.23 1.81
C TRP A 149 -5.21 -10.69 3.25
N GLN A 150 -4.05 -11.28 3.56
CA GLN A 150 -3.66 -11.67 4.90
C GLN A 150 -2.43 -10.89 5.35
N LYS A 151 -2.52 -10.18 6.48
CA LYS A 151 -1.37 -9.49 7.08
C LYS A 151 -0.39 -10.49 7.66
N VAL A 152 0.88 -10.33 7.32
CA VAL A 152 1.99 -11.09 7.90
C VAL A 152 2.13 -10.72 9.37
N ALA A 153 2.20 -11.74 10.22
CA ALA A 153 2.41 -11.65 11.67
C ALA A 153 1.39 -10.81 12.49
N ASN A 154 0.34 -10.25 11.85
CA ASN A 154 -0.65 -9.36 12.46
C ASN A 154 -0.03 -8.22 13.30
N LYS A 155 1.13 -7.71 12.87
CA LYS A 155 1.87 -6.62 13.50
C LYS A 155 2.79 -5.94 12.47
N ALA A 156 3.30 -4.76 12.80
CA ALA A 156 4.34 -4.14 11.98
C ALA A 156 5.61 -5.00 11.96
N VAL A 157 6.08 -5.33 10.76
CA VAL A 157 7.32 -6.07 10.53
C VAL A 157 8.55 -5.15 10.60
N ILE A 158 8.36 -3.84 10.38
CA ILE A 158 9.32 -2.78 10.73
C ILE A 158 8.60 -1.79 11.66
N PRO A 159 8.74 -1.94 12.99
CA PRO A 159 7.98 -1.13 13.94
C PRO A 159 8.54 0.27 14.10
N ILE A 160 7.68 1.26 14.41
CA ILE A 160 8.10 2.65 14.72
C ILE A 160 8.47 2.90 16.19
N LYS A 161 8.35 1.86 17.03
CA LYS A 161 8.76 1.86 18.44
C LYS A 161 9.47 0.55 18.73
N SER A 162 10.60 0.60 19.44
CA SER A 162 11.23 -0.62 19.93
C SER A 162 10.41 -1.22 21.08
N THR A 163 10.63 -2.50 21.35
CA THR A 163 9.97 -3.20 22.46
C THR A 163 10.42 -2.73 23.84
N ASP A 164 11.65 -2.24 23.95
CA ASP A 164 12.27 -1.77 25.20
C ASP A 164 12.20 -0.24 25.39
N GLY A 165 11.61 0.48 24.42
CA GLY A 165 11.51 1.94 24.42
C GLY A 165 12.78 2.68 24.02
N SER A 166 13.86 1.98 23.66
CA SER A 166 15.03 2.58 23.02
C SER A 166 14.68 3.33 21.72
N ALA A 167 15.47 4.35 21.41
CA ALA A 167 15.32 5.07 20.15
C ALA A 167 15.72 4.16 18.97
N LEU A 168 14.88 4.11 17.95
CA LEU A 168 15.20 3.44 16.69
C LEU A 168 16.11 4.34 15.85
N PRO A 169 17.01 3.76 15.04
CA PRO A 169 17.89 4.54 14.14
C PRO A 169 17.16 5.10 12.92
N TYR A 170 15.84 4.90 12.84
CA TYR A 170 15.00 5.28 11.71
C TYR A 170 13.64 5.77 12.18
N ARG A 171 12.99 6.54 11.30
CA ARG A 171 11.54 6.72 11.25
C ARG A 171 11.11 6.30 9.85
N VAL A 172 10.05 5.49 9.75
CA VAL A 172 9.65 4.89 8.47
C VAL A 172 8.21 5.25 8.08
N PHE A 173 7.99 5.44 6.78
CA PHE A 173 6.71 5.47 6.09
C PHE A 173 6.92 5.13 4.60
N ASP A 174 5.83 4.94 3.87
CA ASP A 174 5.77 4.68 2.43
C ASP A 174 6.84 3.70 1.89
N PRO A 175 6.84 2.43 2.32
CA PRO A 175 7.83 1.46 1.88
C PRO A 175 7.64 1.07 0.41
N CYS A 176 8.75 0.97 -0.32
CA CYS A 176 8.87 0.19 -1.56
C CYS A 176 9.57 -1.12 -1.27
N ILE A 177 9.14 -2.21 -1.92
CA ILE A 177 9.69 -3.56 -1.75
C ILE A 177 10.18 -4.13 -3.09
N TRP A 178 11.30 -4.87 -3.06
CA TRP A 178 11.76 -5.70 -4.18
C TRP A 178 12.50 -6.94 -3.66
N LYS A 179 12.77 -7.89 -4.55
CA LYS A 179 13.57 -9.10 -4.25
C LYS A 179 14.79 -9.17 -5.16
N LYS A 180 15.95 -9.47 -4.58
CA LYS A 180 17.22 -9.63 -5.29
C LYS A 180 18.08 -10.67 -4.59
N ASP A 181 18.68 -11.58 -5.36
CA ASP A 181 19.61 -12.61 -4.86
C ASP A 181 19.05 -13.42 -3.68
N GLY A 182 17.75 -13.76 -3.74
CA GLY A 182 17.05 -14.54 -2.71
C GLY A 182 16.63 -13.75 -1.47
N MET A 183 16.93 -12.45 -1.41
CA MET A 183 16.57 -11.57 -0.28
C MET A 183 15.51 -10.55 -0.69
N TYR A 184 14.57 -10.28 0.22
CA TYR A 184 13.68 -9.14 0.13
C TYR A 184 14.39 -7.90 0.65
N TYR A 185 14.13 -6.78 -0.01
CA TYR A 185 14.62 -5.47 0.37
C TYR A 185 13.46 -4.49 0.45
N SER A 186 13.57 -3.55 1.38
CA SER A 186 12.61 -2.47 1.55
C SER A 186 13.35 -1.14 1.61
N LEU A 187 12.90 -0.19 0.81
CA LEU A 187 13.30 1.21 0.88
C LEU A 187 12.13 2.00 1.48
N SER A 188 12.30 2.54 2.67
CA SER A 188 11.26 3.34 3.32
C SER A 188 11.62 4.82 3.34
N ALA A 189 10.62 5.68 3.14
CA ALA A 189 10.73 7.09 3.45
C ALA A 189 10.89 7.32 4.95
N GLY A 190 11.36 8.49 5.34
CA GLY A 190 11.77 8.75 6.71
C GLY A 190 12.38 10.12 6.93
N THR A 191 12.68 10.41 8.19
CA THR A 191 13.38 11.64 8.57
C THR A 191 14.39 11.34 9.67
N LYS A 192 15.54 12.01 9.62
CA LYS A 192 16.54 12.06 10.71
C LYS A 192 16.35 13.36 11.51
N PRO A 193 16.43 13.32 12.85
CA PRO A 193 16.21 14.52 13.67
C PRO A 193 17.39 15.51 13.65
N GLU A 194 18.56 15.14 13.15
CA GLU A 194 19.81 15.92 13.26
C GLU A 194 20.00 16.98 12.15
N GLY A 195 18.92 17.53 11.59
CA GLY A 195 19.04 18.56 10.55
C GLY A 195 19.41 19.96 11.08
N PRO A 196 19.72 20.91 10.18
CA PRO A 196 20.05 22.28 10.55
C PRO A 196 18.97 22.92 11.44
N ALA A 197 19.43 23.61 12.49
CA ALA A 197 18.57 24.22 13.52
C ALA A 197 17.60 23.23 14.23
N GLY A 198 17.96 21.94 14.30
CA GLY A 198 17.17 20.91 14.97
C GLY A 198 15.90 20.50 14.21
N LYS A 199 15.79 20.89 12.93
CA LYS A 199 14.68 20.46 12.08
C LYS A 199 14.97 19.05 11.55
N PRO A 200 13.95 18.16 11.46
CA PRO A 200 14.13 16.90 10.77
C PRO A 200 14.56 17.12 9.31
N VAL A 201 15.48 16.29 8.82
CA VAL A 201 15.84 16.21 7.41
C VAL A 201 15.38 14.87 6.86
N ARG A 202 14.94 14.83 5.59
CA ARG A 202 14.57 13.54 4.99
C ARG A 202 15.71 12.53 5.08
N ALA A 203 15.30 11.28 5.16
CA ALA A 203 16.16 10.14 4.97
C ALA A 203 15.33 9.02 4.35
N ASN A 204 15.96 8.20 3.53
CA ASN A 204 15.37 6.94 3.12
C ASN A 204 16.21 5.83 3.74
N PHE A 205 15.57 4.79 4.27
CA PHE A 205 16.24 3.75 5.03
C PHE A 205 16.09 2.40 4.33
N LEU A 206 17.20 1.68 4.21
CA LEU A 206 17.26 0.37 3.59
C LEU A 206 17.14 -0.73 4.64
N PHE A 207 16.29 -1.72 4.34
CA PHE A 207 16.11 -2.92 5.14
C PHE A 207 16.20 -4.15 4.25
N ARG A 208 16.49 -5.31 4.86
CA ARG A 208 16.41 -6.60 4.19
C ARG A 208 15.71 -7.65 5.05
N SER A 209 15.12 -8.65 4.41
CA SER A 209 14.48 -9.80 5.06
C SER A 209 14.64 -11.06 4.20
N ALA A 210 14.71 -12.21 4.86
CA ALA A 210 14.67 -13.52 4.19
C ALA A 210 13.24 -14.10 4.10
N ASP A 211 12.30 -13.59 4.90
CA ASP A 211 11.01 -14.25 5.16
C ASP A 211 9.79 -13.30 5.24
N LEU A 212 9.97 -12.02 4.90
CA LEU A 212 8.97 -10.94 4.97
C LEU A 212 8.50 -10.55 6.37
N GLU A 213 8.82 -11.32 7.41
CA GLU A 213 8.42 -11.05 8.79
C GLU A 213 9.55 -10.37 9.58
N HIS A 214 10.79 -10.85 9.43
CA HIS A 214 11.94 -10.38 10.18
C HIS A 214 12.81 -9.50 9.30
N TRP A 215 12.87 -8.21 9.63
CA TRP A 215 13.62 -7.22 8.86
C TRP A 215 14.82 -6.68 9.62
N GLU A 216 15.98 -6.70 8.96
CA GLU A 216 17.21 -6.10 9.43
C GLU A 216 17.36 -4.70 8.83
N TYR A 217 17.55 -3.70 9.70
CA TYR A 217 17.96 -2.36 9.28
C TYR A 217 19.42 -2.39 8.79
N LEU A 218 19.68 -1.84 7.61
CA LEU A 218 21.03 -1.78 7.05
C LEU A 218 21.67 -0.41 7.28
N HIS A 219 21.17 0.62 6.60
CA HIS A 219 21.72 1.98 6.65
C HIS A 219 20.76 2.98 5.96
N PRO A 220 21.03 4.29 6.02
CA PRO A 220 20.40 5.26 5.13
C PRO A 220 20.76 4.93 3.67
N PHE A 221 19.76 4.90 2.79
CA PHE A 221 19.93 4.49 1.40
C PHE A 221 20.48 5.61 0.52
N VAL A 222 19.99 6.84 0.72
CA VAL A 222 20.44 8.02 -0.02
C VAL A 222 21.47 8.76 0.83
N GLU A 223 22.63 9.01 0.22
CA GLU A 223 23.72 9.79 0.78
C GLU A 223 23.98 11.01 -0.13
N ASP A 224 24.47 12.10 0.46
CA ASP A 224 24.89 13.32 -0.25
C ASP A 224 23.87 13.90 -1.25
N ASP A 225 22.57 13.85 -0.90
CA ASP A 225 21.52 14.38 -1.76
C ASP A 225 21.66 15.89 -1.99
N ALA A 226 21.69 16.29 -3.26
CA ALA A 226 21.80 17.67 -3.72
C ALA A 226 20.52 18.20 -4.39
N TYR A 227 19.49 17.36 -4.52
CA TYR A 227 18.29 17.68 -5.30
C TYR A 227 17.07 18.05 -4.46
N THR A 228 17.11 17.81 -3.14
CA THR A 228 15.98 18.13 -2.24
C THR A 228 16.24 19.29 -1.31
N LEU A 229 15.15 19.84 -0.79
CA LEU A 229 15.13 21.00 0.09
C LEU A 229 14.89 20.59 1.55
N VAL A 230 15.33 21.45 2.47
CA VAL A 230 15.03 21.30 3.89
C VAL A 230 13.51 21.39 4.08
N GLY A 231 12.90 20.31 4.57
CA GLY A 231 11.46 20.19 4.77
C GLY A 231 10.80 19.14 3.87
N ASP A 232 11.48 18.70 2.81
CA ASP A 232 11.07 17.50 2.06
C ASP A 232 11.13 16.29 3.00
N ASP A 233 10.18 15.38 2.86
CA ASP A 233 10.08 14.16 3.67
C ASP A 233 10.54 12.89 2.92
N GLY A 234 10.73 13.00 1.60
CA GLY A 234 11.15 11.88 0.75
C GLY A 234 10.10 10.78 0.66
N ALA A 235 8.82 11.12 0.80
CA ALA A 235 7.66 10.23 0.70
C ALA A 235 7.60 9.45 -0.63
N CYS A 236 6.91 8.32 -0.59
CA CYS A 236 6.67 7.44 -1.75
C CYS A 236 7.92 7.09 -2.60
N PRO A 237 9.04 6.66 -2.00
CA PRO A 237 10.20 6.22 -2.77
C PRO A 237 9.87 4.97 -3.58
N TYR A 238 10.38 4.90 -4.81
CA TYR A 238 10.42 3.69 -5.62
C TYR A 238 11.84 3.46 -6.11
N PHE A 239 12.32 2.22 -6.02
CA PHE A 239 13.65 1.84 -6.50
C PHE A 239 13.54 0.61 -7.38
N TRP A 240 13.40 0.85 -8.68
CA TRP A 240 13.21 -0.19 -9.69
C TRP A 240 14.26 -0.07 -10.80
N PRO A 241 14.76 -1.21 -11.31
CA PRO A 241 15.66 -1.17 -12.45
C PRO A 241 14.93 -0.66 -13.70
N ILE A 242 15.60 0.19 -14.47
CA ILE A 242 15.21 0.57 -15.84
C ILE A 242 16.30 0.07 -16.77
N GLY A 243 16.07 -1.07 -17.41
CA GLY A 243 17.08 -1.77 -18.19
C GLY A 243 18.18 -2.35 -17.29
N ASP A 244 19.43 -1.97 -17.54
CA ASP A 244 20.62 -2.37 -16.78
C ASP A 244 21.00 -1.37 -15.67
N ARG A 245 20.14 -0.37 -15.42
CA ARG A 245 20.40 0.72 -14.47
C ARG A 245 19.42 0.68 -13.31
N HIS A 246 19.89 1.21 -12.19
CA HIS A 246 19.13 1.47 -10.98
C HIS A 246 19.16 2.96 -10.67
#